data_AF-A9VD91-F1
#
_entry.id   AF-A9VD91-F1
#
_cell.length_a   1.000
_cell.length_b   1.000
_cell.length_c   1.000
_cell.angle_alpha   90.00
_cell.angle_beta   90.00
_cell.angle_gamma   90.00
#
_symmetry.space_group_name_H-M   'P 1'
#
loop_
_entity.id
_entity.type
_entity.pdbx_description
1 polymer ?
#
loop_
_entity_poly.entity_id
_entity_poly.type
_entity_poly.pdbx_seq_one_letter_code
_entity_poly.pdbx_strand_id
1 'polypeptide(L)'
;MSSMPTTVNSAGGASYEIDDLGRLHRFLMLGTEGGTFYASESQLTVENAGCLLRLFNDGRGLEALEAIKAVSLGGRAPRQTPTMFALAMACRSTDLAVVKAAYTMLPEVCRIPTHLFMFVGFMTSLGQSKGWGRVARAAIARWYTSKPADRLAFTVTKYRNRESWTHRDLLRLVHPRTRDSSQQLIFRYITHGMTGVDELLGNLRPSDLAEVEPVLAFLRAVETTTKATEDTLDEVLELIPRHKLAREHLSTDLLKLPQIWQKLLPNMPITAAIRNLNKMTRLGLFEEAHNLEAMVQLITSEEVLRKGRVHPLAVLSARKVYSSGRGLRGGQTWEPVPALVDALEKAFYLSFHTVEPTGKRILIALDVSGSMTWGNCGGSDLTPREASAVMCMLTLRTEKAARVVGFSDELVPIHLRRKDTLEEVINKIEAIRMGATDCSLPIRNAEALGLPVDAFIVYTDNETYFNEQPAAAMRRYRQHSGIPNSKLVVAGMSSTNFSIADPADPNMLDFVGFDSAAPQIMADFIADRLI
;
A
#
# COMPACT_ATOMS: atom_id res chain seq x y z
N MET A 1 -6.29 -16.19 -28.79
CA MET A 1 -6.74 -17.60 -28.97
C MET A 1 -7.27 -18.05 -27.62
N SER A 2 -8.55 -18.37 -27.54
CA SER A 2 -9.18 -18.78 -26.27
C SER A 2 -8.59 -20.12 -25.84
N SER A 3 -7.93 -20.17 -24.69
CA SER A 3 -7.39 -21.41 -24.12
C SER A 3 -8.51 -22.41 -23.85
N MET A 4 -8.30 -23.67 -24.23
CA MET A 4 -9.19 -24.79 -23.87
C MET A 4 -9.14 -25.00 -22.34
N PRO A 5 -10.24 -25.39 -21.68
CA PRO A 5 -10.24 -25.69 -20.25
C PRO A 5 -9.26 -26.84 -19.93
N THR A 6 -8.42 -26.66 -18.90
CA THR A 6 -7.25 -27.52 -18.62
C THR A 6 -7.49 -28.58 -17.55
N THR A 7 -8.55 -28.49 -16.73
CA THR A 7 -8.84 -29.47 -15.68
C THR A 7 -10.34 -29.68 -15.46
N VAL A 8 -10.65 -30.81 -14.82
CA VAL A 8 -11.98 -31.18 -14.30
C VAL A 8 -11.90 -31.04 -12.78
N ASN A 9 -12.71 -30.16 -12.20
CA ASN A 9 -12.70 -29.97 -10.74
C ASN A 9 -13.30 -31.19 -10.02
N SER A 10 -13.25 -31.20 -8.67
CA SER A 10 -13.73 -32.29 -7.81
C SER A 10 -15.22 -32.67 -7.98
N ALA A 11 -15.96 -31.93 -8.81
CA ALA A 11 -17.37 -32.15 -9.13
C ALA A 11 -17.65 -32.38 -10.64
N GLY A 12 -16.63 -32.62 -11.46
CA GLY A 12 -16.82 -33.03 -12.87
C GLY A 12 -17.03 -31.89 -13.87
N GLY A 13 -16.90 -30.61 -13.46
CA GLY A 13 -17.09 -29.45 -14.33
C GLY A 13 -15.79 -28.92 -14.95
N ALA A 14 -15.88 -28.36 -16.17
CA ALA A 14 -14.78 -27.63 -16.79
C ALA A 14 -14.47 -26.36 -15.98
N SER A 15 -13.30 -26.31 -15.35
CA SER A 15 -12.77 -25.12 -14.66
C SER A 15 -11.53 -24.60 -15.37
N TYR A 16 -11.38 -23.29 -15.43
CA TYR A 16 -10.10 -22.66 -15.76
C TYR A 16 -9.36 -22.51 -14.45
N GLU A 17 -8.36 -23.34 -14.21
CA GLU A 17 -7.48 -23.18 -13.06
C GLU A 17 -6.64 -21.91 -13.27
N ILE A 18 -6.51 -21.09 -12.23
CA ILE A 18 -5.61 -19.95 -12.27
C ILE A 18 -4.20 -20.44 -12.56
N ASP A 19 -3.65 -19.97 -13.68
CA ASP A 19 -2.30 -20.34 -14.09
C ASP A 19 -1.28 -19.72 -13.12
N ASP A 20 -0.04 -20.19 -13.18
CA ASP A 20 1.00 -19.73 -12.26
C ASP A 20 1.24 -18.21 -12.38
N LEU A 21 1.04 -17.61 -13.56
CA LEU A 21 1.15 -16.16 -13.74
C LEU A 21 0.03 -15.43 -12.97
N GLY A 22 -1.22 -15.88 -13.08
CA GLY A 22 -2.33 -15.37 -12.29
C GLY A 22 -2.11 -15.53 -10.78
N ARG A 23 -1.54 -16.66 -10.34
CA ARG A 23 -1.17 -16.87 -8.93
C ARG A 23 -0.09 -15.89 -8.48
N LEU A 24 0.92 -15.64 -9.31
CA LEU A 24 1.94 -14.62 -9.04
C LEU A 24 1.31 -13.23 -8.88
N HIS A 25 0.40 -12.84 -9.77
CA HIS A 25 -0.31 -11.56 -9.65
C HIS A 25 -1.06 -11.44 -8.31
N ARG A 26 -1.75 -12.50 -7.88
CA ARG A 26 -2.40 -12.53 -6.57
C ARG A 26 -1.41 -12.38 -5.43
N PHE A 27 -0.30 -13.13 -5.46
CA PHE A 27 0.74 -13.04 -4.44
C PHE A 27 1.35 -11.65 -4.35
N LEU A 28 1.65 -11.01 -5.48
CA LEU A 28 2.24 -9.66 -5.50
C LEU A 28 1.34 -8.60 -4.87
N MET A 29 0.02 -8.80 -4.95
CA MET A 29 -0.99 -7.82 -4.53
C MET A 29 -1.50 -8.08 -3.13
N LEU A 30 -1.83 -9.33 -2.80
CA LEU A 30 -2.39 -9.74 -1.52
C LEU A 30 -1.29 -10.07 -0.50
N GLY A 31 -0.14 -10.54 -0.97
CA GLY A 31 0.87 -11.14 -0.11
C GLY A 31 0.42 -12.48 0.47
N THR A 32 1.00 -12.84 1.62
CA THR A 32 0.73 -14.09 2.35
C THR A 32 0.34 -13.85 3.80
N GLU A 33 0.31 -12.59 4.24
CA GLU A 33 0.03 -12.19 5.62
C GLU A 33 -1.46 -12.32 5.92
N GLY A 34 -1.82 -12.85 7.08
CA GLY A 34 -3.17 -13.27 7.47
C GLY A 34 -3.50 -14.73 7.13
N GLY A 35 -2.76 -15.38 6.22
CA GLY A 35 -3.12 -16.71 5.73
C GLY A 35 -4.38 -16.68 4.87
N THR A 36 -4.86 -17.87 4.50
CA THR A 36 -6.22 -18.10 4.00
C THR A 36 -6.87 -19.17 4.86
N PHE A 37 -8.16 -19.44 4.64
CA PHE A 37 -8.83 -20.59 5.26
C PHE A 37 -8.12 -21.92 5.03
N TYR A 38 -7.50 -22.10 3.87
CA TYR A 38 -6.87 -23.35 3.49
C TYR A 38 -5.39 -23.44 3.88
N ALA A 39 -4.71 -22.32 4.14
CA ALA A 39 -3.27 -22.30 4.33
C ALA A 39 -2.79 -21.20 5.27
N SER A 40 -1.85 -21.53 6.16
CA SER A 40 -1.15 -20.53 6.98
C SER A 40 -0.29 -19.59 6.13
N GLU A 41 0.14 -18.45 6.69
CA GLU A 41 1.07 -17.53 6.02
C GLU A 41 2.34 -18.23 5.51
N SER A 42 2.87 -19.17 6.31
CA SER A 42 4.06 -19.93 5.96
C SER A 42 3.79 -20.91 4.80
N GLN A 43 2.65 -21.59 4.81
CA GLN A 43 2.24 -22.48 3.73
C GLN A 43 2.02 -21.71 2.42
N LEU A 44 1.30 -20.59 2.46
CA LEU A 44 1.10 -19.75 1.28
C LEU A 44 2.41 -19.19 0.73
N THR A 45 3.36 -18.85 1.61
CA THR A 45 4.69 -18.40 1.17
C THR A 45 5.43 -19.50 0.43
N VAL A 46 5.36 -20.75 0.92
CA VAL A 46 5.97 -21.91 0.26
C VAL A 46 5.28 -22.21 -1.08
N GLU A 47 3.95 -22.17 -1.14
CA GLU A 47 3.19 -22.41 -2.37
C GLU A 47 3.49 -21.36 -3.45
N ASN A 48 3.51 -20.07 -3.08
CA ASN A 48 3.83 -18.98 -4.00
C ASN A 48 5.30 -19.00 -4.43
N ALA A 49 6.21 -19.42 -3.55
CA ALA A 49 7.60 -19.69 -3.94
C ALA A 49 7.68 -20.83 -4.96
N GLY A 50 6.93 -21.92 -4.75
CA GLY A 50 6.82 -23.02 -5.71
C GLY A 50 6.27 -22.58 -7.07
N CYS A 51 5.26 -21.71 -7.07
CA CYS A 51 4.71 -21.09 -8.27
C CYS A 51 5.76 -20.29 -9.07
N LEU A 52 6.51 -19.42 -8.39
CA LEU A 52 7.62 -18.68 -9.00
C LEU A 52 8.68 -19.60 -9.60
N LEU A 53 9.05 -20.67 -8.89
CA LEU A 53 10.02 -21.65 -9.39
C LEU A 53 9.52 -22.36 -10.66
N ARG A 54 8.23 -22.72 -10.73
CA ARG A 54 7.64 -23.29 -11.96
C ARG A 54 7.69 -22.30 -13.12
N LEU A 55 7.28 -21.05 -12.92
CA LEU A 55 7.39 -20.02 -13.96
C LEU A 55 8.82 -19.85 -14.48
N PHE A 56 9.82 -19.89 -13.60
CA PHE A 56 11.22 -19.80 -14.00
C PHE A 56 11.71 -21.04 -14.75
N ASN A 57 11.32 -22.24 -14.33
CA ASN A 57 11.73 -23.50 -14.94
C ASN A 57 11.02 -23.76 -16.29
N ASP A 58 9.79 -23.27 -16.46
CA ASP A 58 8.96 -23.47 -17.65
C ASP A 58 9.24 -22.43 -18.75
N GLY A 59 10.32 -21.64 -18.62
CA GLY A 59 10.71 -20.61 -19.60
C GLY A 59 9.86 -19.34 -19.59
N ARG A 60 8.93 -19.21 -18.64
CA ARG A 60 8.04 -18.05 -18.46
C ARG A 60 8.58 -17.01 -17.48
N GLY A 61 9.86 -17.10 -17.13
CA GLY A 61 10.45 -16.23 -16.11
C GLY A 61 10.55 -14.76 -16.50
N LEU A 62 10.63 -14.43 -17.80
CA LEU A 62 10.58 -13.04 -18.26
C LEU A 62 9.18 -12.45 -18.11
N GLU A 63 8.12 -13.21 -18.40
CA GLU A 63 6.72 -12.81 -18.15
C GLU A 63 6.51 -12.51 -16.65
N ALA A 64 7.04 -13.39 -15.78
CA ALA A 64 6.98 -13.20 -14.33
C ALA A 64 7.67 -11.89 -13.89
N LEU A 65 8.81 -11.54 -14.51
CA LEU A 65 9.51 -10.28 -14.23
C LEU A 65 8.75 -9.06 -14.73
N GLU A 66 8.08 -9.14 -15.88
CA GLU A 66 7.20 -8.07 -16.36
C GLU A 66 6.05 -7.83 -15.41
N ALA A 67 5.42 -8.90 -14.89
CA ALA A 67 4.39 -8.80 -13.86
C ALA A 67 4.90 -8.11 -12.58
N ILE A 68 6.07 -8.53 -12.06
CA ILE A 68 6.73 -7.90 -10.90
C ILE A 68 6.97 -6.40 -11.14
N LYS A 69 7.50 -6.05 -12.31
CA LYS A 69 7.79 -4.66 -12.69
C LYS A 69 6.51 -3.83 -12.81
N ALA A 70 5.49 -4.36 -13.48
CA ALA A 70 4.21 -3.69 -13.68
C ALA A 70 3.51 -3.39 -12.35
N VAL A 71 3.47 -4.36 -11.43
CA VAL A 71 2.87 -4.19 -10.10
C VAL A 71 3.64 -3.13 -9.28
N SER A 72 4.97 -3.17 -9.32
CA SER A 72 5.79 -2.20 -8.56
C SER A 72 5.65 -0.77 -9.09
N LEU A 73 5.78 -0.57 -10.40
CA LEU A 73 5.75 0.75 -11.03
C LEU A 73 4.33 1.34 -11.09
N GLY A 74 3.31 0.51 -11.26
CA GLY A 74 1.92 0.93 -11.18
C GLY A 74 1.52 1.38 -9.76
N GLY A 75 2.31 1.02 -8.74
CA GLY A 75 1.96 1.25 -7.34
C GLY A 75 0.69 0.49 -6.94
N ARG A 76 0.47 -0.67 -7.57
CA ARG A 76 -0.74 -1.47 -7.40
C ARG A 76 -0.67 -2.30 -6.10
N ALA A 77 0.51 -2.79 -5.74
CA ALA A 77 0.70 -3.55 -4.51
C ALA A 77 0.68 -2.66 -3.24
N PRO A 78 -0.22 -2.94 -2.27
CA PRO A 78 -0.26 -2.29 -0.95
C PRO A 78 1.06 -2.33 -0.20
N ARG A 79 1.70 -3.50 -0.25
CA ARG A 79 2.93 -3.82 0.46
C ARG A 79 3.95 -4.29 -0.56
N GLN A 80 5.20 -3.88 -0.38
CA GLN A 80 6.26 -4.21 -1.33
C GLN A 80 6.98 -5.52 -0.96
N THR A 81 6.65 -6.12 0.19
CA THR A 81 7.26 -7.38 0.67
C THR A 81 7.16 -8.51 -0.35
N PRO A 82 5.98 -8.83 -0.92
CA PRO A 82 5.86 -9.91 -1.90
C PRO A 82 6.65 -9.62 -3.18
N THR A 83 6.65 -8.37 -3.63
CA THR A 83 7.41 -7.91 -4.79
C THR A 83 8.93 -8.06 -4.58
N MET A 84 9.45 -7.67 -3.41
CA MET A 84 10.88 -7.80 -3.10
C MET A 84 11.28 -9.26 -2.96
N PHE A 85 10.42 -10.11 -2.38
CA PHE A 85 10.63 -11.54 -2.27
C PHE A 85 10.68 -12.20 -3.66
N ALA A 86 9.69 -11.93 -4.52
CA ALA A 86 9.65 -12.47 -5.88
C ALA A 86 10.86 -12.05 -6.71
N LEU A 87 11.27 -10.78 -6.62
CA LEU A 87 12.47 -10.27 -7.28
C LEU A 87 13.75 -10.97 -6.76
N ALA A 88 13.85 -11.19 -5.45
CA ALA A 88 14.98 -11.92 -4.85
C ALA A 88 15.03 -13.38 -5.34
N MET A 89 13.89 -14.07 -5.46
CA MET A 89 13.83 -15.40 -6.06
C MET A 89 14.28 -15.40 -7.52
N ALA A 90 13.82 -14.43 -8.32
CA ALA A 90 14.23 -14.31 -9.72
C ALA A 90 15.74 -14.09 -9.87
N CYS A 91 16.36 -13.32 -8.98
CA CYS A 91 17.82 -13.11 -8.94
C CYS A 91 18.61 -14.37 -8.57
N ARG A 92 17.93 -15.42 -8.08
CA ARG A 92 18.50 -16.72 -7.71
C ARG A 92 18.04 -17.85 -8.65
N SER A 93 17.34 -17.52 -9.73
CA SER A 93 16.93 -18.49 -10.75
C SER A 93 18.13 -19.19 -11.38
N THR A 94 17.91 -20.42 -11.85
CA THR A 94 18.87 -21.17 -12.69
C THR A 94 18.93 -20.61 -14.11
N ASP A 95 17.90 -19.88 -14.55
CA ASP A 95 17.87 -19.21 -15.85
C ASP A 95 18.64 -17.87 -15.80
N LEU A 96 19.77 -17.83 -16.52
CA LEU A 96 20.63 -16.65 -16.61
C LEU A 96 19.95 -15.44 -17.26
N ALA A 97 19.00 -15.64 -18.18
CA ALA A 97 18.25 -14.54 -18.80
C ALA A 97 17.36 -13.85 -17.76
N VAL A 98 16.66 -14.65 -16.94
CA VAL A 98 15.86 -14.17 -15.80
C VAL A 98 16.74 -13.45 -14.79
N VAL A 99 17.86 -14.04 -14.38
CA VAL A 99 18.78 -13.41 -13.42
C VAL A 99 19.27 -12.06 -13.92
N LYS A 100 19.69 -11.96 -15.19
CA LYS A 100 20.19 -10.72 -15.79
C LYS A 100 19.08 -9.66 -15.88
N ALA A 101 17.88 -10.05 -16.29
CA ALA A 101 16.72 -9.15 -16.38
C ALA A 101 16.29 -8.64 -14.99
N ALA A 102 16.22 -9.52 -13.99
CA ALA A 102 15.88 -9.19 -12.61
C ALA A 102 16.84 -8.14 -12.03
N TYR A 103 18.15 -8.36 -12.17
CA TYR A 103 19.16 -7.39 -11.70
C TYR A 103 19.14 -6.07 -12.47
N THR A 104 18.71 -6.07 -13.74
CA THR A 104 18.63 -4.85 -14.55
C THR A 104 17.52 -3.93 -14.07
N MET A 105 16.36 -4.48 -13.69
CA MET A 105 15.21 -3.68 -13.20
C MET A 105 15.29 -3.30 -11.72
N LEU A 106 16.28 -3.81 -10.98
CA LEU A 106 16.45 -3.56 -9.54
C LEU A 106 16.39 -2.07 -9.16
N PRO A 107 17.07 -1.13 -9.86
CA PRO A 107 16.98 0.30 -9.54
C PRO A 107 15.58 0.91 -9.73
N GLU A 108 14.77 0.36 -10.63
CA GLU A 108 13.41 0.83 -10.91
C GLU A 108 12.41 0.31 -9.87
N VAL A 109 12.54 -0.96 -9.47
CA VAL A 109 11.64 -1.64 -8.53
C VAL A 109 11.96 -1.25 -7.08
N CYS A 110 13.25 -1.25 -6.70
CA CYS A 110 13.69 -0.83 -5.37
C CYS A 110 13.75 0.71 -5.27
N ARG A 111 12.61 1.40 -5.29
CA ARG A 111 12.55 2.88 -5.37
C ARG A 111 13.19 3.61 -4.17
N ILE A 112 13.10 3.04 -2.96
CA ILE A 112 13.61 3.63 -1.72
C ILE A 112 14.51 2.64 -0.96
N PRO A 113 15.33 3.10 0.01
CA PRO A 113 16.22 2.25 0.79
C PRO A 113 15.51 1.10 1.48
N THR A 114 14.30 1.29 2.01
CA THR A 114 13.50 0.21 2.59
C THR A 114 13.34 -0.96 1.62
N HIS A 115 13.00 -0.71 0.35
CA HIS A 115 12.84 -1.77 -0.65
C HIS A 115 14.16 -2.47 -0.94
N LEU A 116 15.26 -1.71 -1.05
CA LEU A 116 16.59 -2.27 -1.26
C LEU A 116 16.99 -3.17 -0.08
N PHE A 117 16.79 -2.71 1.15
CA PHE A 117 17.11 -3.47 2.36
C PHE A 117 16.24 -4.73 2.51
N MET A 118 14.94 -4.65 2.22
CA MET A 118 14.05 -5.82 2.16
C MET A 118 14.53 -6.83 1.12
N PHE A 119 14.83 -6.38 -0.11
CA PHE A 119 15.37 -7.24 -1.17
C PHE A 119 16.69 -7.91 -0.73
N VAL A 120 17.60 -7.15 -0.14
CA VAL A 120 18.88 -7.69 0.37
C VAL A 120 18.65 -8.71 1.49
N GLY A 121 17.71 -8.44 2.40
CA GLY A 121 17.27 -9.37 3.43
C GLY A 121 16.83 -10.69 2.83
N PHE A 122 15.90 -10.67 1.87
CA PHE A 122 15.43 -11.88 1.18
C PHE A 122 16.55 -12.58 0.40
N MET A 123 17.39 -11.83 -0.33
CA MET A 123 18.53 -12.38 -1.05
C MET A 123 19.53 -13.11 -0.14
N THR A 124 19.65 -12.66 1.11
CA THR A 124 20.53 -13.28 2.12
C THR A 124 19.86 -14.50 2.72
N SER A 125 18.58 -14.42 3.09
CA SER A 125 17.82 -15.54 3.66
C SER A 125 17.62 -16.71 2.68
N LEU A 126 17.47 -16.43 1.39
CA LEU A 126 17.30 -17.44 0.33
C LEU A 126 18.63 -18.10 -0.09
N GLY A 127 19.78 -17.53 0.29
CA GLY A 127 21.09 -18.02 -0.16
C GLY A 127 21.66 -19.13 0.72
N GLN A 128 22.15 -20.22 0.13
CA GLN A 128 22.93 -21.24 0.86
C GLN A 128 24.36 -20.78 1.17
N SER A 129 24.88 -19.79 0.43
CA SER A 129 26.20 -19.20 0.68
C SER A 129 26.06 -17.76 1.20
N LYS A 130 26.94 -17.39 2.13
CA LYS A 130 26.99 -16.04 2.71
C LYS A 130 27.50 -14.96 1.73
N GLY A 131 27.96 -15.33 0.53
CA GLY A 131 28.63 -14.44 -0.41
C GLY A 131 27.73 -13.93 -1.54
N TRP A 132 27.96 -12.69 -1.99
CA TRP A 132 27.29 -12.12 -3.16
C TRP A 132 28.19 -12.20 -4.39
N GLY A 133 27.66 -12.80 -5.46
CA GLY A 133 28.35 -12.90 -6.74
C GLY A 133 28.64 -11.54 -7.37
N ARG A 134 29.51 -11.52 -8.39
CA ARG A 134 29.91 -10.29 -9.10
C ARG A 134 28.70 -9.53 -9.67
N VAL A 135 27.72 -10.24 -10.23
CA VAL A 135 26.51 -9.66 -10.83
C VAL A 135 25.65 -8.97 -9.77
N ALA A 136 25.40 -9.64 -8.65
CA ALA A 136 24.64 -9.09 -7.53
C ALA A 136 25.27 -7.80 -6.99
N ARG A 137 26.59 -7.82 -6.73
CA ARG A 137 27.33 -6.64 -6.27
C ARG A 137 27.25 -5.50 -7.27
N ALA A 138 27.41 -5.77 -8.57
CA ALA A 138 27.31 -4.75 -9.60
C ALA A 138 25.90 -4.13 -9.71
N ALA A 139 24.84 -4.93 -9.56
CA ALA A 139 23.46 -4.46 -9.62
C ALA A 139 23.10 -3.57 -8.41
N ILE A 140 23.49 -3.99 -7.20
CA ILE A 140 23.29 -3.20 -5.98
C ILE A 140 24.15 -1.94 -6.01
N ALA A 141 25.39 -2.01 -6.50
CA ALA A 141 26.22 -0.82 -6.70
C ALA A 141 25.55 0.18 -7.65
N ARG A 142 24.96 -0.30 -8.76
CA ARG A 142 24.23 0.52 -9.73
C ARG A 142 23.03 1.23 -9.10
N TRP A 143 22.38 0.62 -8.11
CA TRP A 143 21.28 1.26 -7.39
C TRP A 143 21.69 2.61 -6.78
N TYR A 144 22.91 2.70 -6.26
CA TYR A 144 23.48 3.94 -5.73
C TYR A 144 23.92 4.88 -6.85
N THR A 145 24.70 4.38 -7.81
CA THR A 145 25.34 5.24 -8.83
C THR A 145 24.39 5.75 -9.90
N SER A 146 23.20 5.15 -10.05
CA SER A 146 22.16 5.59 -11.00
C SER A 146 21.35 6.79 -10.52
N LYS A 147 21.52 7.23 -9.26
CA LYS A 147 20.75 8.33 -8.68
C LYS A 147 21.53 9.64 -8.76
N PRO A 148 20.88 10.78 -9.08
CA PRO A 148 21.48 12.10 -8.89
C PRO A 148 21.99 12.28 -7.46
N ALA A 149 23.12 12.96 -7.28
CA ALA A 149 23.81 13.05 -6.00
C ALA A 149 22.96 13.72 -4.90
N ASP A 150 22.21 14.77 -5.24
CA ASP A 150 21.27 15.47 -4.36
C ASP A 150 20.17 14.51 -3.81
N ARG A 151 19.55 13.74 -4.71
CA ARG A 151 18.54 12.75 -4.34
C ARG A 151 19.13 11.60 -3.56
N LEU A 152 20.35 11.18 -3.91
CA LEU A 152 21.04 10.10 -3.22
C LEU A 152 21.33 10.52 -1.77
N ALA A 153 21.93 11.70 -1.56
CA ALA A 153 22.22 12.26 -0.24
C ALA A 153 20.95 12.32 0.61
N PHE A 154 19.87 12.93 0.11
CA PHE A 154 18.60 13.00 0.83
C PHE A 154 18.06 11.60 1.19
N THR A 155 18.13 10.66 0.25
CA THR A 155 17.57 9.32 0.42
C THR A 155 18.31 8.52 1.49
N VAL A 156 19.64 8.53 1.46
CA VAL A 156 20.47 7.75 2.40
C VAL A 156 20.48 8.35 3.81
N THR A 157 20.33 9.67 3.95
CA THR A 157 20.23 10.32 5.26
C THR A 157 18.86 10.18 5.88
N LYS A 158 17.79 10.16 5.07
CA LYS A 158 16.41 9.98 5.55
C LYS A 158 16.13 8.55 6.02
N TYR A 159 16.70 7.55 5.35
CA TYR A 159 16.49 6.14 5.65
C TYR A 159 17.82 5.42 5.96
N ARG A 160 18.45 5.79 7.08
CA ARG A 160 19.80 5.28 7.44
C ARG A 160 19.85 3.76 7.63
N ASN A 161 18.78 3.17 8.18
CA ASN A 161 18.64 1.73 8.42
C ASN A 161 17.18 1.28 8.27
N ARG A 162 16.95 0.06 7.77
CA ARG A 162 15.69 -0.71 7.84
C ARG A 162 16.01 -2.18 7.69
N GLU A 163 15.11 -3.07 8.11
CA GLU A 163 15.26 -4.54 7.94
C GLU A 163 16.61 -5.07 8.46
N SER A 164 17.15 -4.47 9.52
CA SER A 164 18.47 -4.78 10.09
C SER A 164 19.67 -4.54 9.15
N TRP A 165 19.49 -3.82 8.05
CA TRP A 165 20.55 -3.39 7.14
C TRP A 165 20.78 -1.89 7.20
N THR A 166 22.03 -1.48 7.00
CA THR A 166 22.42 -0.09 6.81
C THR A 166 23.04 0.14 5.43
N HIS A 167 23.06 1.39 4.97
CA HIS A 167 23.80 1.72 3.75
C HIS A 167 25.30 1.43 3.89
N ARG A 168 25.87 1.56 5.10
CA ARG A 168 27.28 1.25 5.37
C ARG A 168 27.61 -0.21 5.11
N ASP A 169 26.72 -1.12 5.51
CA ASP A 169 26.88 -2.55 5.27
C ASP A 169 26.89 -2.86 3.78
N LEU A 170 25.93 -2.30 3.03
CA LEU A 170 25.85 -2.51 1.58
C LEU A 170 27.08 -1.95 0.85
N LEU A 171 27.51 -0.73 1.17
CA LEU A 171 28.68 -0.13 0.52
C LEU A 171 29.96 -0.94 0.76
N ARG A 172 30.11 -1.54 1.95
CA ARG A 172 31.22 -2.44 2.28
C ARG A 172 31.18 -3.76 1.52
N LEU A 173 30.00 -4.27 1.18
CA LEU A 173 29.84 -5.53 0.45
C LEU A 173 29.98 -5.35 -1.07
N VAL A 174 29.47 -4.24 -1.62
CA VAL A 174 29.31 -4.07 -3.06
C VAL A 174 30.35 -3.14 -3.70
N HIS A 175 31.02 -2.31 -2.89
CA HIS A 175 32.08 -1.39 -3.31
C HIS A 175 31.72 -0.60 -4.58
N PRO A 176 30.65 0.24 -4.57
CA PRO A 176 30.25 0.97 -5.75
C PRO A 176 31.36 1.93 -6.20
N ARG A 177 31.54 2.03 -7.51
CA ARG A 177 32.50 2.94 -8.14
C ARG A 177 31.77 3.95 -8.99
N THR A 178 32.13 5.21 -8.85
CA THR A 178 31.54 6.32 -9.60
C THR A 178 32.61 7.35 -9.96
N ARG A 179 32.38 8.09 -11.05
CA ARG A 179 33.20 9.23 -11.46
C ARG A 179 32.67 10.57 -10.92
N ASP A 180 31.47 10.56 -10.36
CA ASP A 180 30.82 11.73 -9.76
C ASP A 180 31.42 12.01 -8.37
N SER A 181 32.05 13.18 -8.22
CA SER A 181 32.73 13.59 -6.99
C SER A 181 31.75 13.72 -5.81
N SER A 182 30.52 14.15 -6.07
CA SER A 182 29.47 14.29 -5.07
C SER A 182 28.97 12.94 -4.57
N GLN A 183 28.82 11.95 -5.45
CA GLN A 183 28.51 10.58 -5.04
C GLN A 183 29.67 9.95 -4.24
N GLN A 184 30.93 10.21 -4.61
CA GLN A 184 32.09 9.75 -3.83
C GLN A 184 32.08 10.34 -2.41
N LEU A 185 31.77 11.64 -2.29
CA LEU A 185 31.59 12.32 -1.00
C LEU A 185 30.51 11.62 -0.15
N ILE A 186 29.35 11.30 -0.74
CA ILE A 186 28.26 10.61 -0.05
C ILE A 186 28.69 9.21 0.41
N PHE A 187 29.38 8.43 -0.44
CA PHE A 187 29.88 7.11 -0.05
C PHE A 187 30.89 7.18 1.08
N ARG A 188 31.75 8.20 1.07
CA ARG A 188 32.72 8.45 2.12
C ARG A 188 32.03 8.83 3.43
N TYR A 189 31.04 9.73 3.38
CA TYR A 189 30.20 10.10 4.52
C TYR A 189 29.51 8.87 5.15
N ILE A 190 28.88 8.01 4.35
CA ILE A 190 28.19 6.81 4.86
C ILE A 190 29.17 5.85 5.56
N THR A 191 30.40 5.73 5.05
CA THR A 191 31.37 4.73 5.53
C THR A 191 32.21 5.20 6.71
N HIS A 192 32.55 6.49 6.76
CA HIS A 192 33.52 7.09 7.69
C HIS A 192 33.02 8.38 8.38
N GLY A 193 31.80 8.83 8.13
CA GLY A 193 31.24 10.07 8.69
C GLY A 193 31.92 11.34 8.16
N MET A 194 31.74 12.45 8.87
CA MET A 194 32.32 13.75 8.49
C MET A 194 33.85 13.75 8.48
N THR A 195 34.50 13.01 9.37
CA THR A 195 35.97 12.90 9.37
C THR A 195 36.48 12.37 8.03
N GLY A 196 35.84 11.32 7.49
CA GLY A 196 36.21 10.82 6.17
C GLY A 196 35.90 11.79 5.04
N VAL A 197 34.86 12.62 5.18
CA VAL A 197 34.53 13.69 4.24
C VAL A 197 35.64 14.74 4.22
N ASP A 198 36.08 15.22 5.38
CA ASP A 198 37.14 16.24 5.49
C ASP A 198 38.46 15.75 4.89
N GLU A 199 38.82 14.48 5.12
CA GLU A 199 39.97 13.83 4.46
C GLU A 199 39.84 13.80 2.93
N LEU A 200 38.65 13.53 2.40
CA LEU A 200 38.43 13.50 0.96
C LEU A 200 38.54 14.90 0.38
N LEU A 201 37.92 15.90 1.01
CA LEU A 201 37.96 17.30 0.58
C LEU A 201 39.40 17.83 0.48
N GLY A 202 40.27 17.48 1.41
CA GLY A 202 41.69 17.86 1.39
C GLY A 202 42.48 17.33 0.17
N ASN A 203 41.94 16.34 -0.53
CA ASN A 203 42.54 15.72 -1.72
C ASN A 203 41.84 16.10 -3.04
N LEU A 204 40.76 16.88 -3.00
CA LEU A 204 40.01 17.28 -4.19
C LEU A 204 40.64 18.51 -4.88
N ARG A 205 40.47 18.59 -6.20
CA ARG A 205 40.87 19.77 -6.98
C ARG A 205 39.86 20.90 -6.76
N PRO A 206 40.25 22.18 -6.94
CA PRO A 206 39.34 23.32 -6.78
C PRO A 206 38.05 23.25 -7.60
N SER A 207 38.12 22.71 -8.83
CA SER A 207 36.94 22.50 -9.69
C SER A 207 35.95 21.50 -9.10
N ASP A 208 36.45 20.45 -8.45
CA ASP A 208 35.63 19.39 -7.87
C ASP A 208 35.03 19.84 -6.54
N LEU A 209 35.69 20.76 -5.82
CA LEU A 209 35.15 21.37 -4.58
C LEU A 209 33.84 22.14 -4.84
N ALA A 210 33.79 22.92 -5.93
CA ALA A 210 32.58 23.64 -6.30
C ALA A 210 31.42 22.69 -6.67
N GLU A 211 31.72 21.54 -7.29
CA GLU A 211 30.73 20.52 -7.65
C GLU A 211 30.10 19.87 -6.41
N VAL A 212 30.90 19.56 -5.39
CA VAL A 212 30.43 18.85 -4.20
C VAL A 212 29.77 19.75 -3.16
N GLU A 213 29.98 21.07 -3.23
CA GLU A 213 29.52 22.03 -2.21
C GLU A 213 28.02 21.92 -1.88
N PRO A 214 27.07 21.81 -2.84
CA PRO A 214 25.66 21.68 -2.51
C PRO A 214 25.36 20.42 -1.66
N VAL A 215 26.02 19.31 -1.96
CA VAL A 215 25.88 18.05 -1.22
C VAL A 215 26.58 18.12 0.13
N LEU A 216 27.77 18.73 0.18
CA LEU A 216 28.52 18.95 1.42
C LEU A 216 27.72 19.82 2.41
N ALA A 217 27.14 20.93 1.94
CA ALA A 217 26.31 21.81 2.74
C ALA A 217 25.09 21.06 3.30
N PHE A 218 24.44 20.23 2.49
CA PHE A 218 23.34 19.38 2.94
C PHE A 218 23.78 18.35 4.00
N LEU A 219 24.89 17.64 3.78
CA LEU A 219 25.38 16.63 4.74
C LEU A 219 25.80 17.26 6.07
N ARG A 220 26.43 18.44 6.03
CA ARG A 220 26.74 19.23 7.24
C ARG A 220 25.48 19.64 7.97
N ALA A 221 24.46 20.15 7.26
CA ALA A 221 23.18 20.50 7.86
C ALA A 221 22.55 19.28 8.56
N VAL A 222 22.52 18.11 7.91
CA VAL A 222 22.01 16.87 8.52
C VAL A 222 22.80 16.47 9.78
N GLU A 223 24.12 16.60 9.78
CA GLU A 223 24.95 16.31 10.96
C GLU A 223 24.66 17.27 12.11
N THR A 224 24.58 18.56 11.83
CA THR A 224 24.20 19.58 12.81
C THR A 224 22.83 19.26 13.39
N THR A 225 21.79 19.10 12.56
CA THR A 225 20.42 18.93 13.04
C THR A 225 20.16 17.60 13.73
N THR A 226 20.93 16.55 13.44
CA THR A 226 20.79 15.26 14.14
C THR A 226 21.43 15.24 15.52
N LYS A 227 22.41 16.12 15.78
CA LYS A 227 23.08 16.28 17.08
C LYS A 227 22.59 17.49 17.87
N ALA A 228 21.78 18.34 17.25
CA ALA A 228 21.30 19.58 17.81
C ALA A 228 20.42 19.39 19.06
N THR A 229 20.60 20.31 20.00
CA THR A 229 19.79 20.50 21.22
C THR A 229 19.01 21.80 21.11
N GLU A 230 18.20 22.11 22.13
CA GLU A 230 17.42 23.35 22.18
C GLU A 230 18.30 24.61 22.11
N ASP A 231 19.55 24.55 22.60
CA ASP A 231 20.50 25.68 22.54
C ASP A 231 20.87 26.10 21.11
N THR A 232 20.70 25.19 20.15
CA THR A 232 21.01 25.41 18.72
C THR A 232 19.75 25.59 17.87
N LEU A 233 18.59 25.82 18.50
CA LEU A 233 17.29 25.85 17.83
C LEU A 233 17.24 26.84 16.66
N ASP A 234 17.74 28.07 16.84
CA ASP A 234 17.68 29.11 15.81
C ASP A 234 18.40 28.69 14.52
N GLU A 235 19.59 28.10 14.64
CA GLU A 235 20.33 27.54 13.50
C GLU A 235 19.51 26.44 12.80
N VAL A 236 18.91 25.53 13.57
CA VAL A 236 18.09 24.44 13.01
C VAL A 236 16.86 24.98 12.27
N LEU A 237 16.21 26.02 12.79
CA LEU A 237 15.03 26.63 12.18
C LEU A 237 15.34 27.28 10.82
N GLU A 238 16.57 27.73 10.60
CA GLU A 238 17.05 28.21 9.29
C GLU A 238 17.41 27.07 8.34
N LEU A 239 18.04 26.01 8.86
CA LEU A 239 18.49 24.87 8.06
C LEU A 239 17.33 24.05 7.46
N ILE A 240 16.22 23.89 8.20
CA ILE A 240 15.04 23.11 7.74
C ILE A 240 14.53 23.59 6.37
N PRO A 241 14.11 24.85 6.18
CA PRO A 241 13.62 25.32 4.89
C PRO A 241 14.72 25.39 3.83
N ARG A 242 15.95 25.80 4.22
CA ARG A 242 17.08 25.96 3.29
C ARG A 242 17.45 24.65 2.59
N HIS A 243 17.46 23.54 3.34
CA HIS A 243 17.87 22.23 2.83
C HIS A 243 16.69 21.27 2.63
N LYS A 244 15.45 21.75 2.83
CA LYS A 244 14.21 20.95 2.78
C LYS A 244 14.31 19.69 3.64
N LEU A 245 14.82 19.85 4.87
CA LEU A 245 15.04 18.73 5.78
C LEU A 245 13.70 18.07 6.17
N ALA A 246 13.71 16.75 6.27
CA ALA A 246 12.59 15.98 6.79
C ALA A 246 12.74 15.75 8.30
N ARG A 247 11.66 15.33 8.95
CA ARG A 247 11.64 14.96 10.36
C ARG A 247 12.70 13.92 10.72
N GLU A 248 13.01 12.99 9.80
CA GLU A 248 14.05 11.96 10.00
C GLU A 248 15.49 12.52 10.07
N HIS A 249 15.71 13.79 9.71
CA HIS A 249 17.01 14.46 9.81
C HIS A 249 17.19 15.25 11.12
N LEU A 250 16.20 15.24 12.02
CA LEU A 250 16.23 16.01 13.25
C LEU A 250 16.42 15.11 14.47
N SER A 251 17.04 15.64 15.52
CA SER A 251 17.13 14.96 16.81
C SER A 251 15.75 14.75 17.43
N THR A 252 15.58 13.68 18.20
CA THR A 252 14.29 13.36 18.84
C THR A 252 13.84 14.39 19.87
N ASP A 253 14.78 15.12 20.46
CA ASP A 253 14.49 16.17 21.44
C ASP A 253 13.89 17.40 20.77
N LEU A 254 14.45 17.85 19.64
CA LEU A 254 13.89 18.96 18.88
C LEU A 254 12.49 18.68 18.33
N LEU A 255 12.15 17.41 18.07
CA LEU A 255 10.79 17.02 17.67
C LEU A 255 9.73 17.19 18.78
N LYS A 256 10.13 17.60 19.98
CA LYS A 256 9.25 18.02 21.07
C LYS A 256 8.90 19.51 21.02
N LEU A 257 9.49 20.28 20.11
CA LEU A 257 9.29 21.73 20.01
C LEU A 257 8.31 22.09 18.89
N PRO A 258 7.29 22.95 19.13
CA PRO A 258 6.33 23.35 18.10
C PRO A 258 6.97 24.11 16.93
N GLN A 259 7.99 24.95 17.18
CA GLN A 259 8.67 25.75 16.16
C GLN A 259 9.30 24.88 15.06
N ILE A 260 9.77 23.68 15.42
CA ILE A 260 10.32 22.71 14.47
C ILE A 260 9.21 22.20 13.54
N TRP A 261 8.05 21.84 14.08
CA TRP A 261 6.91 21.37 13.29
C TRP A 261 6.35 22.46 12.38
N GLN A 262 6.34 23.71 12.85
CA GLN A 262 5.98 24.87 12.04
C GLN A 262 6.86 24.99 10.79
N LYS A 263 8.19 24.82 10.92
CA LYS A 263 9.11 24.86 9.77
C LYS A 263 9.01 23.63 8.87
N LEU A 264 8.63 22.47 9.41
CA LEU A 264 8.44 21.24 8.62
C LEU A 264 7.14 21.26 7.81
N LEU A 265 6.08 21.91 8.31
CA LEU A 265 4.73 21.87 7.75
C LEU A 265 4.66 22.20 6.23
N PRO A 266 5.31 23.26 5.71
CA PRO A 266 5.19 23.66 4.31
C PRO A 266 5.65 22.61 3.30
N ASN A 267 6.59 21.74 3.68
CA ASN A 267 7.14 20.69 2.80
C ASN A 267 6.72 19.28 3.23
N MET A 268 5.81 19.16 4.20
CA MET A 268 5.40 17.87 4.74
C MET A 268 4.46 17.15 3.76
N PRO A 269 4.74 15.88 3.39
CA PRO A 269 3.77 15.08 2.63
C PRO A 269 2.45 14.94 3.40
N ILE A 270 1.32 15.05 2.71
CA ILE A 270 -0.02 15.02 3.33
C ILE A 270 -0.25 13.79 4.22
N THR A 271 0.21 12.61 3.81
CA THR A 271 0.09 11.39 4.62
C THR A 271 0.94 11.44 5.89
N ALA A 272 2.05 12.17 5.88
CA ALA A 272 2.84 12.45 7.08
C ALA A 272 2.18 13.52 7.96
N ALA A 273 1.58 14.55 7.37
CA ALA A 273 0.84 15.57 8.11
C ALA A 273 -0.33 14.96 8.88
N ILE A 274 -1.20 14.20 8.20
CA ILE A 274 -2.36 13.51 8.81
C ILE A 274 -1.91 12.57 9.94
N ARG A 275 -0.87 11.77 9.73
CA ARG A 275 -0.37 10.81 10.72
C ARG A 275 0.20 11.46 11.99
N ASN A 276 0.66 12.71 11.90
CA ASN A 276 1.26 13.42 13.02
C ASN A 276 0.36 14.53 13.60
N LEU A 277 -0.92 14.60 13.21
CA LEU A 277 -1.85 15.61 13.71
C LEU A 277 -1.92 15.59 15.24
N ASN A 278 -2.11 14.43 15.84
CA ASN A 278 -2.14 14.26 17.29
C ASN A 278 -0.87 14.78 17.97
N LYS A 279 0.31 14.52 17.39
CA LYS A 279 1.59 15.00 17.92
C LYS A 279 1.66 16.53 17.86
N MET A 280 1.29 17.13 16.73
CA MET A 280 1.30 18.59 16.56
C MET A 280 0.31 19.29 17.49
N THR A 281 -0.88 18.71 17.70
CA THR A 281 -1.88 19.22 18.65
C THR A 281 -1.35 19.20 20.08
N ARG A 282 -0.72 18.11 20.51
CA ARG A 282 -0.12 18.00 21.87
C ARG A 282 1.01 18.99 22.12
N LEU A 283 1.64 19.50 21.06
CA LEU A 283 2.69 20.50 21.16
C LEU A 283 2.14 21.94 21.18
N GLY A 284 0.82 22.13 21.15
CA GLY A 284 0.21 23.46 21.10
C GLY A 284 0.39 24.16 19.74
N LEU A 285 0.83 23.44 18.69
CA LEU A 285 1.15 24.06 17.39
C LEU A 285 -0.03 24.84 16.80
N PHE A 286 -1.25 24.37 17.06
CA PHE A 286 -2.49 24.91 16.49
C PHE A 286 -3.17 25.94 17.39
N GLU A 287 -2.55 26.35 18.50
CA GLU A 287 -2.97 27.54 19.27
C GLU A 287 -2.70 28.82 18.47
N GLU A 288 -1.68 28.79 17.61
CA GLU A 288 -1.40 29.84 16.63
C GLU A 288 -2.31 29.70 15.40
N ALA A 289 -3.13 30.72 15.14
CA ALA A 289 -4.13 30.71 14.08
C ALA A 289 -3.55 30.42 12.68
N HIS A 290 -2.40 31.01 12.33
CA HIS A 290 -1.79 30.80 11.01
C HIS A 290 -1.33 29.34 10.80
N ASN A 291 -0.90 28.63 11.84
CA ASN A 291 -0.51 27.21 11.74
C ASN A 291 -1.73 26.32 11.53
N LEU A 292 -2.82 26.62 12.25
CA LEU A 292 -4.10 25.93 12.10
C LEU A 292 -4.66 26.14 10.68
N GLU A 293 -4.68 27.39 10.20
CA GLU A 293 -5.13 27.72 8.84
C GLU A 293 -4.30 27.00 7.77
N ALA A 294 -2.97 27.01 7.88
CA ALA A 294 -2.09 26.31 6.95
C ALA A 294 -2.36 24.80 6.93
N MET A 295 -2.61 24.18 8.09
CA MET A 295 -2.94 22.76 8.17
C MET A 295 -4.31 22.45 7.57
N VAL A 296 -5.33 23.27 7.85
CA VAL A 296 -6.68 23.11 7.27
C VAL A 296 -6.62 23.25 5.75
N GLN A 297 -5.89 24.23 5.22
CA GLN A 297 -5.69 24.41 3.78
C GLN A 297 -4.98 23.20 3.16
N LEU A 298 -3.95 22.67 3.82
CA LEU A 298 -3.22 21.49 3.34
C LEU A 298 -4.13 20.25 3.27
N ILE A 299 -4.92 19.98 4.33
CA ILE A 299 -5.81 18.82 4.44
C ILE A 299 -6.97 18.90 3.45
N THR A 300 -7.50 20.10 3.20
CA THR A 300 -8.66 20.32 2.34
C THR A 300 -8.32 20.63 0.89
N SER A 301 -7.04 20.56 0.50
CA SER A 301 -6.60 20.76 -0.87
C SER A 301 -6.78 19.49 -1.71
N GLU A 302 -7.72 19.54 -2.66
CA GLU A 302 -7.98 18.44 -3.59
C GLU A 302 -6.74 18.08 -4.44
N GLU A 303 -5.96 19.07 -4.86
CA GLU A 303 -4.73 18.83 -5.62
C GLU A 303 -3.71 18.05 -4.79
N VAL A 304 -3.53 18.40 -3.52
CA VAL A 304 -2.61 17.74 -2.60
C VAL A 304 -3.09 16.32 -2.29
N LEU A 305 -4.39 16.14 -2.01
CA LEU A 305 -4.99 14.83 -1.76
C LEU A 305 -4.81 13.90 -2.98
N ARG A 306 -5.04 14.41 -4.20
CA ARG A 306 -4.87 13.67 -5.45
C ARG A 306 -3.40 13.32 -5.72
N LYS A 307 -2.48 14.27 -5.61
CA LYS A 307 -1.03 14.03 -5.76
C LYS A 307 -0.51 13.03 -4.72
N GLY A 308 -1.04 13.10 -3.50
CA GLY A 308 -0.72 12.19 -2.39
C GLY A 308 -1.41 10.82 -2.47
N ARG A 309 -2.35 10.62 -3.42
CA ARG A 309 -3.19 9.42 -3.56
C ARG A 309 -3.83 9.01 -2.22
N VAL A 310 -4.40 9.99 -1.51
CA VAL A 310 -4.97 9.78 -0.19
C VAL A 310 -6.34 9.10 -0.32
N HIS A 311 -6.48 7.89 0.20
CA HIS A 311 -7.72 7.12 0.13
C HIS A 311 -8.74 7.53 1.22
N PRO A 312 -10.07 7.57 0.93
CA PRO A 312 -11.10 7.93 1.91
C PRO A 312 -11.06 7.16 3.23
N LEU A 313 -10.85 5.84 3.20
CA LEU A 313 -10.74 5.03 4.42
C LEU A 313 -9.59 5.49 5.32
N ALA A 314 -8.45 5.87 4.73
CA ALA A 314 -7.30 6.34 5.51
C ALA A 314 -7.62 7.68 6.20
N VAL A 315 -8.36 8.56 5.53
CA VAL A 315 -8.82 9.83 6.11
C VAL A 315 -9.87 9.59 7.20
N LEU A 316 -10.83 8.69 6.98
CA LEU A 316 -11.85 8.37 7.97
C LEU A 316 -11.24 7.74 9.23
N SER A 317 -10.32 6.79 9.05
CA SER A 317 -9.57 6.20 10.17
C SER A 317 -8.78 7.29 10.93
N ALA A 318 -8.09 8.17 10.21
CA ALA A 318 -7.38 9.29 10.84
C ALA A 318 -8.33 10.24 11.58
N ARG A 319 -9.51 10.55 11.03
CA ARG A 319 -10.55 11.35 11.68
C ARG A 319 -11.00 10.69 12.98
N LYS A 320 -11.37 9.42 12.94
CA LYS A 320 -11.85 8.67 14.12
C LYS A 320 -10.81 8.62 15.22
N VAL A 321 -9.55 8.30 14.86
CA VAL A 321 -8.42 8.33 15.81
C VAL A 321 -8.26 9.73 16.39
N TYR A 322 -8.18 10.76 15.56
CA TYR A 322 -7.95 12.14 16.00
C TYR A 322 -9.08 12.66 16.90
N SER A 323 -10.33 12.44 16.52
CA SER A 323 -11.52 12.84 17.29
C SER A 323 -11.66 12.09 18.62
N SER A 324 -11.09 10.89 18.75
CA SER A 324 -11.14 10.14 20.02
C SER A 324 -10.28 10.76 21.14
N GLY A 325 -9.35 11.67 20.79
CA GLY A 325 -8.44 12.29 21.74
C GLY A 325 -7.43 11.34 22.38
N ARG A 326 -7.30 10.09 21.87
CA ARG A 326 -6.38 9.08 22.42
C ARG A 326 -5.76 8.19 21.35
N GLY A 327 -4.53 7.74 21.60
CA GLY A 327 -3.82 6.81 20.72
C GLY A 327 -4.32 5.37 20.83
N LEU A 328 -4.24 4.61 19.73
CA LEU A 328 -4.68 3.20 19.69
C LEU A 328 -3.73 2.20 20.31
N ARG A 329 -2.43 2.46 20.18
CA ARG A 329 -1.37 1.55 20.63
C ARG A 329 -0.56 2.12 21.80
N GLY A 330 -1.06 3.15 22.48
CA GLY A 330 -0.37 3.78 23.62
C GLY A 330 -1.23 4.80 24.37
N GLY A 331 -0.81 5.16 25.59
CA GLY A 331 -1.55 6.05 26.49
C GLY A 331 -1.46 7.55 26.18
N GLN A 332 -1.15 7.94 24.95
CA GLN A 332 -1.09 9.36 24.58
C GLN A 332 -2.50 9.92 24.43
N THR A 333 -2.76 11.08 25.02
CA THR A 333 -4.02 11.82 24.92
C THR A 333 -3.80 13.23 24.37
N TRP A 334 -4.85 13.80 23.79
CA TRP A 334 -4.91 15.17 23.28
C TRP A 334 -6.35 15.66 23.23
N GLU A 335 -6.53 16.98 23.17
CA GLU A 335 -7.83 17.59 22.93
C GLU A 335 -8.02 17.80 21.41
N PRO A 336 -9.05 17.19 20.79
CA PRO A 336 -9.28 17.36 19.36
C PRO A 336 -9.67 18.79 19.02
N VAL A 337 -8.94 19.41 18.09
CA VAL A 337 -9.28 20.75 17.55
C VAL A 337 -10.46 20.64 16.58
N PRO A 338 -11.61 21.30 16.82
CA PRO A 338 -12.82 21.15 16.00
C PRO A 338 -12.59 21.44 14.51
N ALA A 339 -11.88 22.53 14.18
CA ALA A 339 -11.58 22.90 12.79
C ALA A 339 -10.78 21.82 12.03
N LEU A 340 -9.94 21.04 12.74
CA LEU A 340 -9.20 19.93 12.13
C LEU A 340 -10.07 18.68 11.96
N VAL A 341 -11.02 18.44 12.86
CA VAL A 341 -12.03 17.37 12.71
C VAL A 341 -12.90 17.65 11.47
N ASP A 342 -13.37 18.89 11.32
CA ASP A 342 -14.14 19.34 10.16
C ASP A 342 -13.32 19.27 8.86
N ALA A 343 -12.05 19.67 8.92
CA ALA A 343 -11.14 19.57 7.78
C ALA A 343 -10.94 18.12 7.34
N LEU A 344 -10.78 17.18 8.28
CA LEU A 344 -10.66 15.75 7.99
C LEU A 344 -11.97 15.18 7.41
N GLU A 345 -13.13 15.62 7.88
CA GLU A 345 -14.42 15.24 7.28
C GLU A 345 -14.55 15.75 5.84
N LYS A 346 -14.18 17.01 5.59
CA LYS A 346 -14.16 17.55 4.23
C LYS A 346 -13.17 16.80 3.35
N ALA A 347 -11.97 16.51 3.85
CA ALA A 347 -10.95 15.74 3.14
C ALA A 347 -11.42 14.31 2.83
N PHE A 348 -12.19 13.69 3.74
CA PHE A 348 -12.81 12.39 3.49
C PHE A 348 -13.66 12.44 2.22
N TYR A 349 -14.56 13.42 2.08
CA TYR A 349 -15.39 13.53 0.88
C TYR A 349 -14.62 13.97 -0.38
N LEU A 350 -13.62 14.85 -0.25
CA LEU A 350 -12.76 15.25 -1.37
C LEU A 350 -11.92 14.09 -1.90
N SER A 351 -11.51 13.17 -1.02
CA SER A 351 -10.67 12.03 -1.40
C SER A 351 -11.38 11.02 -2.32
N PHE A 352 -12.71 11.05 -2.44
CA PHE A 352 -13.46 10.20 -3.38
C PHE A 352 -13.08 10.48 -4.85
N HIS A 353 -12.73 11.73 -5.18
CA HIS A 353 -12.32 12.13 -6.53
C HIS A 353 -10.90 11.71 -6.90
N THR A 354 -10.16 11.12 -5.96
CA THR A 354 -8.80 10.63 -6.21
C THR A 354 -8.78 9.20 -6.77
N VAL A 355 -9.93 8.51 -6.79
CA VAL A 355 -10.05 7.11 -7.21
C VAL A 355 -10.47 7.03 -8.67
N GLU A 356 -9.72 6.23 -9.44
CA GLU A 356 -10.00 5.99 -10.86
C GLU A 356 -11.18 5.00 -11.01
N PRO A 357 -12.22 5.34 -11.79
CA PRO A 357 -13.35 4.44 -12.01
C PRO A 357 -12.94 3.19 -12.80
N THR A 358 -13.64 2.09 -12.57
CA THR A 358 -13.49 0.83 -13.31
C THR A 358 -14.29 0.85 -14.62
N GLY A 359 -15.37 1.64 -14.68
CA GLY A 359 -16.26 1.73 -15.83
C GLY A 359 -17.17 0.51 -16.00
N LYS A 360 -17.24 -0.38 -15.00
CA LYS A 360 -18.02 -1.62 -15.01
C LYS A 360 -19.39 -1.42 -14.36
N ARG A 361 -20.35 -2.32 -14.66
CA ARG A 361 -21.65 -2.39 -13.98
C ARG A 361 -21.51 -3.21 -12.70
N ILE A 362 -21.54 -2.55 -11.55
CA ILE A 362 -21.21 -3.17 -10.26
C ILE A 362 -22.47 -3.38 -9.42
N LEU A 363 -22.62 -4.58 -8.86
CA LEU A 363 -23.59 -4.89 -7.82
C LEU A 363 -22.87 -5.04 -6.49
N ILE A 364 -23.20 -4.18 -5.53
CA ILE A 364 -22.67 -4.21 -4.17
C ILE A 364 -23.70 -4.86 -3.26
N ALA A 365 -23.29 -5.93 -2.59
CA ALA A 365 -24.06 -6.63 -1.58
C ALA A 365 -23.43 -6.35 -0.21
N LEU A 366 -24.19 -5.70 0.66
CA LEU A 366 -23.77 -5.36 2.01
C LEU A 366 -24.36 -6.35 3.02
N ASP A 367 -23.50 -6.90 3.86
CA ASP A 367 -23.94 -7.59 5.07
C ASP A 367 -24.51 -6.56 6.04
N VAL A 368 -25.77 -6.75 6.41
CA VAL A 368 -26.49 -5.87 7.34
C VAL A 368 -26.62 -6.49 8.72
N SER A 369 -26.06 -7.69 8.93
CA SER A 369 -26.08 -8.39 10.21
C SER A 369 -25.46 -7.55 11.33
N GLY A 370 -25.88 -7.83 12.55
CA GLY A 370 -25.44 -7.14 13.76
C GLY A 370 -23.94 -7.28 13.95
N SER A 371 -23.34 -8.37 13.46
CA SER A 371 -21.90 -8.60 13.56
C SER A 371 -21.06 -7.54 12.89
N MET A 372 -21.60 -6.93 11.84
CA MET A 372 -20.97 -5.81 11.18
C MET A 372 -20.89 -4.54 12.06
N THR A 373 -21.60 -4.46 13.20
CA THR A 373 -21.51 -3.35 14.17
C THR A 373 -20.25 -3.40 15.03
N TRP A 374 -19.63 -4.58 15.19
CA TRP A 374 -18.59 -4.79 16.21
C TRP A 374 -17.27 -5.26 15.60
N GLY A 375 -16.19 -5.10 16.37
CA GLY A 375 -14.84 -5.38 15.90
C GLY A 375 -14.26 -4.27 15.02
N ASN A 376 -13.01 -4.49 14.62
CA ASN A 376 -12.16 -3.51 13.97
C ASN A 376 -11.60 -4.09 12.66
N CYS A 377 -11.75 -3.37 11.55
CA CYS A 377 -11.27 -3.80 10.23
C CYS A 377 -9.76 -3.59 10.10
N GLY A 378 -9.01 -4.64 9.77
CA GLY A 378 -7.60 -4.53 9.38
C GLY A 378 -6.70 -3.80 10.39
N GLY A 379 -7.03 -3.88 11.69
CA GLY A 379 -6.32 -3.16 12.76
C GLY A 379 -6.57 -1.65 12.82
N SER A 380 -7.58 -1.15 12.12
CA SER A 380 -8.10 0.23 12.22
C SER A 380 -9.21 0.34 13.27
N ASP A 381 -9.70 1.55 13.55
CA ASP A 381 -10.85 1.78 14.45
C ASP A 381 -12.21 1.67 13.76
N LEU A 382 -12.22 1.29 12.48
CA LEU A 382 -13.45 1.25 11.70
C LEU A 382 -14.15 -0.09 11.92
N THR A 383 -15.45 -0.04 12.19
CA THR A 383 -16.28 -1.23 12.20
C THR A 383 -16.46 -1.77 10.78
N PRO A 384 -16.74 -3.07 10.61
CA PRO A 384 -17.11 -3.64 9.30
C PRO A 384 -18.20 -2.86 8.57
N ARG A 385 -19.23 -2.39 9.27
CA ARG A 385 -20.30 -1.58 8.68
C ARG A 385 -19.81 -0.21 8.22
N GLU A 386 -19.00 0.48 9.02
CA GLU A 386 -18.44 1.78 8.61
C GLU A 386 -17.58 1.62 7.35
N ALA A 387 -16.70 0.62 7.33
CA ALA A 387 -15.82 0.40 6.19
C ALA A 387 -16.59 -0.04 4.93
N SER A 388 -17.58 -0.93 5.04
CA SER A 388 -18.40 -1.36 3.91
C SER A 388 -19.30 -0.23 3.39
N ALA A 389 -19.83 0.62 4.28
CA ALA A 389 -20.58 1.83 3.91
C ALA A 389 -19.72 2.81 3.12
N VAL A 390 -18.49 3.09 3.56
CA VAL A 390 -17.55 3.97 2.83
C VAL A 390 -17.26 3.42 1.43
N MET A 391 -17.04 2.13 1.31
CA MET A 391 -16.77 1.49 0.03
C MET A 391 -17.96 1.48 -0.92
N CYS A 392 -19.15 1.30 -0.36
CA CYS A 392 -20.40 1.43 -1.07
C CYS A 392 -20.57 2.85 -1.61
N MET A 393 -20.39 3.86 -0.75
CA MET A 393 -20.41 5.27 -1.14
C MET A 393 -19.37 5.57 -2.21
N LEU A 394 -18.18 4.97 -2.10
CA LEU A 394 -17.08 5.19 -3.05
C LEU A 394 -17.51 4.75 -4.44
N THR A 395 -17.94 3.49 -4.54
CA THR A 395 -18.39 2.89 -5.80
C THR A 395 -19.59 3.65 -6.39
N LEU A 396 -20.56 4.05 -5.57
CA LEU A 396 -21.72 4.82 -6.03
C LEU A 396 -21.34 6.20 -6.60
N ARG A 397 -20.34 6.85 -6.01
CA ARG A 397 -19.89 8.19 -6.39
C ARG A 397 -18.92 8.17 -7.58
N THR A 398 -18.14 7.09 -7.75
CA THR A 398 -17.18 6.95 -8.85
C THR A 398 -17.79 6.30 -10.09
N GLU A 399 -18.63 5.28 -9.93
CA GLU A 399 -19.15 4.48 -11.04
C GLU A 399 -20.46 5.03 -11.60
N LYS A 400 -20.59 4.96 -12.93
CA LYS A 400 -21.83 5.36 -13.61
C LYS A 400 -22.97 4.38 -13.35
N ALA A 401 -22.66 3.10 -13.21
CA ALA A 401 -23.63 2.02 -13.03
C ALA A 401 -23.26 1.18 -11.80
N ALA A 402 -23.85 1.52 -10.66
CA ALA A 402 -23.71 0.77 -9.41
C ALA A 402 -25.08 0.55 -8.77
N ARG A 403 -25.33 -0.65 -8.26
CA ARG A 403 -26.55 -1.01 -7.52
C ARG A 403 -26.18 -1.58 -6.17
N VAL A 404 -26.93 -1.20 -5.14
CA VAL A 404 -26.65 -1.59 -3.75
C VAL A 404 -27.82 -2.37 -3.20
N VAL A 405 -27.51 -3.51 -2.61
CA VAL A 405 -28.46 -4.38 -1.94
C VAL A 405 -27.89 -4.76 -0.58
N GLY A 406 -28.75 -4.92 0.41
CA GLY A 406 -28.45 -5.55 1.69
C GLY A 406 -28.88 -7.01 1.61
N PHE A 407 -28.15 -7.91 2.23
CA PHE A 407 -28.61 -9.28 2.40
C PHE A 407 -28.91 -9.56 3.87
N SER A 408 -30.12 -10.06 4.10
CA SER A 408 -30.59 -10.70 5.33
C SER A 408 -31.28 -12.01 4.93
N ASP A 409 -32.39 -12.41 5.58
CA ASP A 409 -33.20 -13.55 5.13
C ASP A 409 -33.67 -13.40 3.67
N GLU A 410 -33.74 -12.16 3.19
CA GLU A 410 -34.03 -11.79 1.81
C GLU A 410 -33.06 -10.71 1.31
N LEU A 411 -33.06 -10.49 -0.01
CA LEU A 411 -32.25 -9.44 -0.62
C LEU A 411 -33.04 -8.12 -0.63
N VAL A 412 -32.58 -7.12 0.12
CA VAL A 412 -33.28 -5.84 0.29
C VAL A 412 -32.59 -4.76 -0.54
N PRO A 413 -33.27 -4.11 -1.50
CA PRO A 413 -32.71 -2.96 -2.21
C PRO A 413 -32.42 -1.79 -1.27
N ILE A 414 -31.19 -1.26 -1.28
CA ILE A 414 -30.82 -0.10 -0.46
C ILE A 414 -30.79 1.14 -1.34
N HIS A 415 -31.73 2.06 -1.10
CA HIS A 415 -31.85 3.30 -1.87
C HIS A 415 -30.90 4.38 -1.32
N LEU A 416 -29.66 4.35 -1.82
CA LEU A 416 -28.63 5.33 -1.51
C LEU A 416 -28.53 6.39 -2.62
N ARG A 417 -28.41 7.66 -2.22
CA ARG A 417 -28.13 8.78 -3.13
C ARG A 417 -26.63 9.04 -3.12
N ARG A 418 -26.07 9.48 -4.25
CA ARG A 418 -24.64 9.86 -4.34
C ARG A 418 -24.23 10.96 -3.33
N LYS A 419 -25.17 11.80 -2.91
CA LYS A 419 -24.93 12.90 -1.96
C LYS A 419 -25.14 12.51 -0.49
N ASP A 420 -25.57 11.27 -0.21
CA ASP A 420 -25.79 10.85 1.18
C ASP A 420 -24.49 10.98 1.99
N THR A 421 -24.60 11.39 3.24
CA THR A 421 -23.49 11.39 4.21
C THR A 421 -23.21 9.98 4.73
N LEU A 422 -22.04 9.77 5.33
CA LEU A 422 -21.73 8.47 5.93
C LEU A 422 -22.76 8.06 7.00
N GLU A 423 -23.20 9.00 7.82
CA GLU A 423 -24.22 8.78 8.85
C GLU A 423 -25.58 8.41 8.24
N GLU A 424 -26.02 9.13 7.20
CA GLU A 424 -27.27 8.78 6.49
C GLU A 424 -27.21 7.38 5.88
N VAL A 425 -26.05 6.99 5.33
CA VAL A 425 -25.85 5.65 4.77
C VAL A 425 -25.89 4.59 5.86
N ILE A 426 -25.19 4.79 6.98
CA ILE A 426 -25.21 3.86 8.12
C ILE A 426 -26.63 3.70 8.66
N ASN A 427 -27.35 4.80 8.90
CA ASN A 427 -28.74 4.76 9.40
C ASN A 427 -29.67 3.98 8.47
N LYS A 428 -29.51 4.13 7.15
CA LYS A 428 -30.28 3.37 6.16
C LYS A 428 -29.95 1.87 6.17
N ILE A 429 -28.67 1.52 6.40
CA ILE A 429 -28.24 0.12 6.51
C ILE A 429 -28.80 -0.50 7.80
N GLU A 430 -28.74 0.22 8.93
CA GLU A 430 -29.21 -0.24 10.24
C GLU A 430 -30.73 -0.42 10.32
N ALA A 431 -31.49 0.33 9.52
CA ALA A 431 -32.94 0.19 9.44
C ALA A 431 -33.38 -1.14 8.78
N ILE A 432 -32.48 -1.89 8.16
CA ILE A 432 -32.79 -3.15 7.47
C ILE A 432 -32.86 -4.28 8.50
N ARG A 433 -33.95 -5.06 8.46
CA ARG A 433 -34.13 -6.21 9.35
C ARG A 433 -33.03 -7.25 9.10
N MET A 434 -32.37 -7.65 10.18
CA MET A 434 -31.36 -8.70 10.19
C MET A 434 -31.94 -10.08 9.87
N GLY A 435 -31.12 -10.94 9.27
CA GLY A 435 -31.44 -12.31 8.90
C GLY A 435 -30.20 -13.07 8.46
N ALA A 436 -30.36 -14.30 7.99
CA ALA A 436 -29.24 -15.17 7.63
C ALA A 436 -28.42 -14.65 6.44
N THR A 437 -27.10 -14.86 6.46
CA THR A 437 -26.19 -14.37 5.42
C THR A 437 -25.94 -15.45 4.36
N ASP A 438 -26.55 -15.29 3.17
CA ASP A 438 -26.31 -16.14 1.99
C ASP A 438 -25.63 -15.33 0.87
N CYS A 439 -24.30 -15.49 0.71
CA CYS A 439 -23.53 -14.77 -0.31
C CYS A 439 -23.85 -15.19 -1.76
N SER A 440 -24.61 -16.28 -1.98
CA SER A 440 -25.09 -16.64 -3.31
C SER A 440 -26.32 -15.82 -3.72
N LEU A 441 -27.05 -15.27 -2.76
CA LEU A 441 -28.33 -14.58 -2.98
C LEU A 441 -28.25 -13.39 -3.96
N PRO A 442 -27.24 -12.49 -3.89
CA PRO A 442 -27.12 -11.39 -4.84
C PRO A 442 -26.95 -11.86 -6.29
N ILE A 443 -26.24 -12.97 -6.48
CA ILE A 443 -25.94 -13.53 -7.80
C ILE A 443 -27.20 -14.16 -8.38
N ARG A 444 -27.88 -15.02 -7.61
CA ARG A 444 -29.14 -15.65 -8.02
C ARG A 444 -30.24 -14.63 -8.29
N ASN A 445 -30.32 -13.55 -7.49
CA ASN A 445 -31.29 -12.49 -7.72
C ASN A 445 -31.00 -11.73 -9.02
N ALA A 446 -29.73 -11.44 -9.31
CA ALA A 446 -29.35 -10.83 -10.58
C ALA A 446 -29.63 -11.75 -11.78
N GLU A 447 -29.41 -13.06 -11.64
CA GLU A 447 -29.79 -14.07 -12.64
C GLU A 447 -31.30 -14.05 -12.91
N ALA A 448 -32.11 -14.19 -11.85
CA ALA A 448 -33.57 -14.26 -11.96
C ALA A 448 -34.19 -12.99 -12.57
N LEU A 449 -33.59 -11.82 -12.31
CA LEU A 449 -34.04 -10.53 -12.86
C LEU A 449 -33.40 -10.19 -14.22
N GLY A 450 -32.52 -11.04 -14.76
CA GLY A 450 -31.81 -10.78 -16.03
C GLY A 450 -30.93 -9.53 -16.00
N LEU A 451 -30.40 -9.19 -14.82
CA LEU A 451 -29.66 -7.94 -14.62
C LEU A 451 -28.23 -8.10 -15.09
N PRO A 452 -27.72 -7.19 -15.96
CA PRO A 452 -26.40 -7.36 -16.51
C PRO A 452 -25.34 -6.71 -15.59
N VAL A 453 -24.53 -7.55 -14.96
CA VAL A 453 -23.57 -7.21 -13.90
C VAL A 453 -22.20 -7.73 -14.29
N ASP A 454 -21.24 -6.81 -14.38
CA ASP A 454 -19.85 -7.13 -14.72
C ASP A 454 -19.05 -7.53 -13.48
N ALA A 455 -19.42 -7.01 -12.30
CA ALA A 455 -18.82 -7.43 -11.04
C ALA A 455 -19.79 -7.38 -9.86
N PHE A 456 -19.74 -8.42 -9.04
CA PHE A 456 -20.40 -8.52 -7.74
C PHE A 456 -19.35 -8.25 -6.66
N ILE A 457 -19.69 -7.38 -5.69
CA ILE A 457 -18.85 -7.13 -4.52
C ILE A 457 -19.69 -7.44 -3.28
N VAL A 458 -19.24 -8.41 -2.48
CA VAL A 458 -19.88 -8.82 -1.24
C VAL A 458 -19.02 -8.36 -0.07
N TYR A 459 -19.55 -7.53 0.82
CA TYR A 459 -18.86 -7.14 2.06
C TYR A 459 -19.52 -7.87 3.25
N THR A 460 -18.77 -8.69 3.98
CA THR A 460 -19.26 -9.54 5.09
C THR A 460 -18.18 -9.77 6.16
N ASP A 461 -18.51 -10.29 7.35
CA ASP A 461 -17.61 -10.40 8.49
C ASP A 461 -17.48 -11.79 9.12
N ASN A 462 -17.85 -12.86 8.41
CA ASN A 462 -17.43 -14.28 8.58
C ASN A 462 -18.51 -15.34 8.88
N GLU A 463 -19.80 -15.04 8.84
CA GLU A 463 -20.83 -16.07 9.04
C GLU A 463 -21.67 -16.27 7.78
N THR A 464 -21.23 -17.15 6.90
CA THR A 464 -21.95 -17.44 5.66
C THR A 464 -22.65 -18.78 5.74
N TYR A 465 -23.98 -18.76 5.64
CA TYR A 465 -24.82 -19.93 5.53
C TYR A 465 -25.19 -20.14 4.05
N PHE A 466 -24.69 -21.22 3.45
CA PHE A 466 -24.88 -21.47 2.01
C PHE A 466 -25.98 -22.49 1.75
N ASN A 467 -27.02 -22.07 1.02
CA ASN A 467 -27.88 -23.02 0.32
C ASN A 467 -27.23 -23.50 -1.00
N GLU A 468 -26.41 -22.65 -1.63
CA GLU A 468 -25.65 -22.93 -2.85
C GLU A 468 -24.26 -22.27 -2.72
N GLN A 469 -23.20 -22.92 -3.22
CA GLN A 469 -21.87 -22.30 -3.23
C GLN A 469 -21.85 -21.11 -4.20
N PRO A 470 -21.34 -19.92 -3.80
CA PRO A 470 -21.30 -18.74 -4.67
C PRO A 470 -20.54 -18.97 -5.99
N ALA A 471 -19.54 -19.85 -5.99
CA ALA A 471 -18.86 -20.26 -7.21
C ALA A 471 -19.80 -20.95 -8.22
N ALA A 472 -20.72 -21.79 -7.75
CA ALA A 472 -21.74 -22.44 -8.59
C ALA A 472 -22.75 -21.42 -9.11
N ALA A 473 -23.23 -20.50 -8.25
CA ALA A 473 -24.15 -19.44 -8.65
C ALA A 473 -23.52 -18.52 -9.73
N MET A 474 -22.24 -18.15 -9.59
CA MET A 474 -21.53 -17.35 -10.60
C MET A 474 -21.40 -18.08 -11.94
N ARG A 475 -21.11 -19.39 -11.94
CA ARG A 475 -21.05 -20.18 -13.17
C ARG A 475 -22.39 -20.14 -13.92
N ARG A 476 -23.49 -20.37 -13.21
CA ARG A 476 -24.85 -20.25 -13.75
C ARG A 476 -25.13 -18.85 -14.27
N TYR A 477 -24.84 -17.83 -13.47
CA TYR A 477 -25.04 -16.43 -13.85
C TYR A 477 -24.30 -16.07 -15.14
N ARG A 478 -23.02 -16.45 -15.28
CA ARG A 478 -22.23 -16.19 -16.50
C ARG A 478 -22.80 -16.87 -17.73
N GLN A 479 -23.29 -18.10 -17.59
CA GLN A 479 -23.96 -18.83 -18.67
C GLN A 479 -25.29 -18.16 -19.06
N HIS A 480 -26.11 -17.78 -18.09
CA HIS A 480 -27.44 -17.22 -18.32
C HIS A 480 -27.39 -15.77 -18.85
N SER A 481 -26.50 -14.94 -18.30
CA SER A 481 -26.35 -13.53 -18.67
C SER A 481 -25.56 -13.29 -19.96
N GLY A 482 -24.77 -14.28 -20.41
CA GLY A 482 -23.84 -14.12 -21.52
C GLY A 482 -22.63 -13.23 -21.20
N ILE A 483 -22.34 -12.98 -19.92
CA ILE A 483 -21.18 -12.20 -19.46
C ILE A 483 -20.12 -13.16 -18.89
N PRO A 484 -19.26 -13.77 -19.74
CA PRO A 484 -18.35 -14.84 -19.31
C PRO A 484 -17.31 -14.38 -18.28
N ASN A 485 -16.97 -13.08 -18.29
CA ASN A 485 -15.96 -12.49 -17.42
C ASN A 485 -16.58 -11.78 -16.21
N SER A 486 -17.85 -12.06 -15.86
CA SER A 486 -18.46 -11.45 -14.67
C SER A 486 -17.70 -11.87 -13.41
N LYS A 487 -17.31 -10.90 -12.59
CA LYS A 487 -16.40 -11.11 -11.46
C LYS A 487 -17.13 -11.18 -10.12
N LEU A 488 -16.57 -11.93 -9.17
CA LEU A 488 -17.00 -11.93 -7.78
C LEU A 488 -15.85 -11.50 -6.89
N VAL A 489 -16.07 -10.46 -6.10
CA VAL A 489 -15.18 -10.06 -5.02
C VAL A 489 -15.90 -10.26 -3.70
N VAL A 490 -15.28 -11.01 -2.79
CA VAL A 490 -15.75 -11.15 -1.42
C VAL A 490 -14.75 -10.48 -0.50
N ALA A 491 -15.18 -9.42 0.17
CA ALA A 491 -14.41 -8.66 1.12
C ALA A 491 -14.84 -9.02 2.54
N GLY A 492 -14.00 -9.82 3.19
CA GLY A 492 -14.13 -10.14 4.61
C GLY A 492 -13.57 -9.02 5.46
N MET A 493 -14.45 -8.38 6.20
CA MET A 493 -14.15 -7.16 6.94
C MET A 493 -13.36 -7.42 8.21
N SER A 494 -13.42 -8.64 8.74
CA SER A 494 -12.73 -9.10 9.95
C SER A 494 -11.65 -10.14 9.61
N SER A 495 -10.62 -10.21 10.44
CA SER A 495 -9.42 -11.02 10.21
C SER A 495 -9.60 -12.47 10.67
N THR A 496 -10.68 -13.13 10.27
CA THR A 496 -10.76 -14.59 10.39
C THR A 496 -10.63 -15.23 9.01
N ASN A 497 -10.17 -16.46 9.04
CA ASN A 497 -9.94 -17.25 7.85
C ASN A 497 -11.30 -17.66 7.26
N PHE A 498 -11.65 -17.13 6.08
CA PHE A 498 -12.79 -17.57 5.28
C PHE A 498 -12.35 -17.74 3.81
N SER A 499 -13.07 -18.55 3.04
CA SER A 499 -12.92 -18.59 1.59
C SER A 499 -14.25 -18.88 0.92
N ILE A 500 -14.68 -17.95 0.07
CA ILE A 500 -15.95 -18.00 -0.67
C ILE A 500 -15.68 -17.99 -2.17
N ALA A 501 -14.70 -17.20 -2.59
CA ALA A 501 -14.16 -17.25 -3.94
C ALA A 501 -13.45 -18.59 -4.17
N ASP A 502 -13.75 -19.23 -5.30
CA ASP A 502 -12.99 -20.39 -5.74
C ASP A 502 -11.55 -19.94 -6.08
N PRO A 503 -10.51 -20.42 -5.37
CA PRO A 503 -9.13 -20.02 -5.64
C PRO A 503 -8.67 -20.42 -7.04
N ALA A 504 -9.32 -21.40 -7.67
CA ALA A 504 -9.02 -21.79 -9.04
C ALA A 504 -9.62 -20.80 -10.06
N ASP A 505 -10.70 -20.09 -9.74
CA ASP A 505 -11.38 -19.21 -10.71
C ASP A 505 -10.67 -17.83 -10.81
N PRO A 506 -10.15 -17.43 -11.97
CA PRO A 506 -9.46 -16.14 -12.13
C PRO A 506 -10.39 -14.92 -12.03
N ASN A 507 -11.70 -15.12 -12.13
CA ASN A 507 -12.73 -14.09 -12.01
C ASN A 507 -13.38 -14.07 -10.62
N MET A 508 -12.79 -14.75 -9.62
CA MET A 508 -13.17 -14.64 -8.22
C MET A 508 -12.00 -14.18 -7.35
N LEU A 509 -12.27 -13.41 -6.31
CA LEU A 509 -11.25 -12.90 -5.40
C LEU A 509 -11.79 -12.75 -3.97
N ASP A 510 -11.11 -13.36 -3.00
CA ASP A 510 -11.34 -13.13 -1.57
C ASP A 510 -10.34 -12.09 -1.03
N PHE A 511 -10.82 -11.17 -0.19
CA PHE A 511 -9.99 -10.29 0.62
C PHE A 511 -10.19 -10.59 2.10
N VAL A 512 -9.14 -11.07 2.76
CA VAL A 512 -9.17 -11.34 4.20
C VAL A 512 -8.58 -10.15 4.95
N GLY A 513 -9.38 -9.55 5.83
CA GLY A 513 -8.96 -8.36 6.57
C GLY A 513 -8.98 -7.11 5.68
N PHE A 514 -9.98 -6.27 5.90
CA PHE A 514 -10.16 -5.07 5.08
C PHE A 514 -9.20 -3.96 5.54
N ASP A 515 -8.10 -3.78 4.81
CA ASP A 515 -7.11 -2.72 5.07
C ASP A 515 -7.26 -1.54 4.09
N SER A 516 -6.44 -0.49 4.29
CA SER A 516 -6.50 0.74 3.48
C SER A 516 -6.19 0.55 1.99
N ALA A 517 -5.71 -0.63 1.57
CA ALA A 517 -5.22 -0.86 0.24
C ALA A 517 -6.08 -1.86 -0.56
N ALA A 518 -6.89 -2.69 0.12
CA ALA A 518 -7.92 -3.53 -0.51
C ALA A 518 -8.77 -2.79 -1.58
N PRO A 519 -9.24 -1.55 -1.37
CA PRO A 519 -10.05 -0.83 -2.37
C PRO A 519 -9.41 -0.71 -3.75
N GLN A 520 -8.12 -0.38 -3.80
CA GLN A 520 -7.42 -0.22 -5.07
C GLN A 520 -7.26 -1.56 -5.77
N ILE A 521 -6.96 -2.63 -5.02
CA ILE A 521 -6.85 -3.98 -5.57
C ILE A 521 -8.20 -4.44 -6.14
N MET A 522 -9.29 -4.20 -5.40
CA MET A 522 -10.64 -4.54 -5.87
C MET A 522 -10.98 -3.81 -7.17
N ALA A 523 -10.70 -2.50 -7.24
CA ALA A 523 -10.92 -1.72 -8.46
C ALA A 523 -10.08 -2.24 -9.62
N ASP A 524 -8.80 -2.54 -9.39
CA ASP A 524 -7.91 -3.08 -10.43
C ASP A 524 -8.34 -4.48 -10.88
N PHE A 525 -8.81 -5.32 -9.96
CA PHE A 525 -9.35 -6.63 -10.28
C PHE A 525 -10.58 -6.50 -11.17
N ILE A 526 -11.54 -5.68 -10.76
CA ILE A 526 -12.79 -5.46 -11.49
C ILE A 526 -12.52 -4.88 -12.89
N ALA A 527 -11.56 -3.97 -12.99
CA ALA A 527 -11.20 -3.29 -14.24
C ALA A 527 -10.29 -4.10 -15.17
N ASP A 528 -10.00 -5.38 -14.86
CA ASP A 528 -9.05 -6.21 -15.62
C ASP A 528 -7.63 -5.63 -15.65
N ARG A 529 -7.28 -4.77 -14.69
CA ARG A 529 -5.93 -4.18 -14.54
C ARG A 529 -4.96 -5.08 -13.77
N LEU A 530 -5.42 -6.24 -13.28
CA LEU A 530 -4.60 -7.23 -12.57
C LEU A 530 -4.09 -8.38 -13.45
N ILE A 531 -4.51 -8.43 -14.73
CA ILE A 531 -4.23 -9.52 -15.66
C ILE A 531 -3.26 -9.02 -16.75
#